data_AF-A0A8S9TZV0-F1
#
_entry.id   AF-A0A8S9TZV0-F1
#
_cell.length_a   1.000
_cell.length_b   1.000
_cell.length_c   1.000
_cell.angle_alpha   90.00
_cell.angle_beta   90.00
_cell.angle_gamma   90.00
#
_symmetry.space_group_name_H-M   'P 1'
#
loop_
_entity.id
_entity.type
_entity.pdbx_description
1 polymer ?
#
loop_
_entity_poly.entity_id
_entity_poly.type
_entity_poly.pdbx_seq_one_letter_code
_entity_poly.pdbx_strand_id
1 'polypeptide(L)'
;MQDGALPAKLTSGRDPLSNLADNKKVLENEKKLSFLLEEKEDEAEERNIGQKLKGMFEELVREGKTVSDVKELYKARLASSGWWSSPSGFKRFIRFYEAWCIKNAPQLVK
;
A
#
# COMPACT_ATOMS: atom_id res chain seq x y z
N MET A 1 9.41 59.42 -49.47
CA MET A 1 8.62 59.99 -48.36
C MET A 1 7.32 59.20 -48.34
N GLN A 2 6.92 58.47 -47.31
CA GLN A 2 7.13 58.67 -45.88
C GLN A 2 7.26 57.31 -45.17
N ASP A 3 8.23 57.25 -44.26
CA ASP A 3 8.32 56.29 -43.16
C ASP A 3 7.01 56.24 -42.36
N GLY A 4 6.43 55.05 -42.26
CA GLY A 4 5.31 54.74 -41.39
C GLY A 4 5.74 53.70 -40.34
N ALA A 5 6.49 54.14 -39.34
CA ALA A 5 6.69 53.37 -38.12
C ALA A 5 5.37 53.27 -37.32
N LEU A 6 5.13 52.13 -36.66
CA LEU A 6 4.42 51.87 -35.39
C LEU A 6 3.77 50.46 -35.39
N PRO A 7 3.46 49.83 -34.22
CA PRO A 7 4.19 49.75 -32.96
C PRO A 7 4.46 48.28 -32.56
N ALA A 8 5.52 48.07 -31.76
CA ALA A 8 5.79 46.79 -31.10
C ALA A 8 4.63 46.39 -30.18
N LYS A 9 3.83 45.39 -30.59
CA LYS A 9 2.85 44.76 -29.71
C LYS A 9 3.59 43.85 -28.74
N LEU A 10 3.73 44.34 -27.51
CA LEU A 10 3.84 43.56 -26.29
C LEU A 10 2.81 42.43 -26.32
N THR A 11 3.25 41.19 -26.52
CA THR A 11 2.45 40.01 -26.16
C THR A 11 3.25 39.25 -25.11
N SER A 12 2.64 39.15 -23.94
CA SER A 12 3.17 38.66 -22.68
C SER A 12 4.16 37.51 -22.82
N GLY A 13 5.39 37.72 -22.35
CA GLY A 13 6.27 36.63 -21.95
C GLY A 13 5.56 35.82 -20.87
N ARG A 14 5.01 34.67 -21.25
CA ARG A 14 4.60 33.65 -20.29
C ARG A 14 5.89 32.92 -19.91
N ASP A 15 6.46 33.29 -18.77
CA ASP A 15 7.76 32.79 -18.32
C ASP A 15 7.78 31.25 -18.29
N PRO A 16 8.72 30.58 -19.00
CA PRO A 16 8.80 29.11 -19.03
C PRO A 16 9.10 28.48 -17.66
N LEU A 17 9.58 29.29 -16.71
CA LEU A 17 9.81 28.89 -15.32
C LEU A 17 8.51 28.66 -14.53
N SER A 18 7.41 29.35 -14.90
CA SER A 18 6.10 29.17 -14.25
C SER A 18 5.54 27.77 -14.49
N ASN A 19 5.57 27.30 -15.76
CA ASN A 19 5.14 25.96 -16.14
C ASN A 19 5.96 24.84 -15.46
N LEU A 20 7.25 25.06 -15.18
CA LEU A 20 8.08 24.03 -14.55
C LEU A 20 7.73 23.84 -13.06
N ALA A 21 7.44 24.94 -12.35
CA ALA A 21 7.00 24.89 -10.96
C ALA A 21 5.62 24.25 -10.83
N ASP A 22 4.71 24.54 -11.77
CA ASP A 22 3.37 23.96 -11.81
C ASP A 22 3.42 22.46 -12.15
N ASN A 23 4.23 22.05 -13.13
CA ASN A 23 4.44 20.64 -13.47
C ASN A 23 5.07 19.84 -12.31
N LYS A 24 5.98 20.45 -11.54
CA LYS A 24 6.58 19.81 -10.36
C LYS A 24 5.54 19.54 -9.27
N LYS A 25 4.62 20.50 -9.03
CA LYS A 25 3.52 20.32 -8.06
C LYS A 25 2.53 19.25 -8.50
N VAL A 26 2.21 19.18 -9.80
CA VAL A 26 1.35 18.13 -10.35
C VAL A 26 1.98 16.76 -10.13
N LEU A 27 3.27 16.59 -10.44
CA LEU A 27 3.99 15.33 -10.24
C LEU A 27 4.08 14.90 -8.77
N GLU A 28 4.29 15.84 -7.84
CA GLU A 28 4.27 15.54 -6.40
C GLU A 28 2.89 15.14 -5.90
N ASN A 29 1.83 15.77 -6.41
CA ASN A 29 0.45 15.41 -6.07
C ASN A 29 0.06 14.04 -6.65
N GLU A 30 0.49 13.73 -7.87
CA GLU A 30 0.30 12.40 -8.48
C GLU A 30 0.99 11.30 -7.67
N LYS A 31 2.23 11.54 -7.21
CA LYS A 31 2.95 10.60 -6.34
C LYS A 31 2.28 10.40 -4.97
N LYS A 32 1.74 11.48 -4.39
CA LYS A 32 0.97 11.37 -3.14
C LYS A 32 -0.32 10.60 -3.35
N LEU A 33 -1.02 10.88 -4.46
CA LEU A 33 -2.24 10.17 -4.85
C LEU A 33 -1.98 8.69 -5.08
N SER A 34 -0.90 8.31 -5.77
CA SER A 34 -0.55 6.90 -5.98
C SER A 34 -0.24 6.18 -4.67
N PHE A 35 0.48 6.82 -3.76
CA PHE A 35 0.76 6.26 -2.43
C PHE A 35 -0.53 6.10 -1.59
N LEU A 36 -1.39 7.13 -1.59
CA LEU A 36 -2.70 7.08 -0.92
C LEU A 36 -3.62 6.01 -1.52
N LEU A 37 -3.60 5.82 -2.84
CA LEU A 37 -4.36 4.79 -3.55
C LEU A 37 -3.85 3.40 -3.18
N GLU A 38 -2.54 3.19 -3.15
CA GLU A 38 -1.91 1.93 -2.72
C GLU A 38 -2.29 1.58 -1.27
N GLU A 39 -2.25 2.57 -0.37
CA GLU A 39 -2.66 2.38 1.04
C GLU A 39 -4.15 2.04 1.18
N LYS A 40 -5.02 2.66 0.37
CA LYS A 40 -6.45 2.37 0.35
C LYS A 40 -6.80 1.02 -0.29
N GLU A 41 -6.04 0.60 -1.30
CA GLU A 41 -6.17 -0.73 -1.91
C GLU A 41 -5.76 -1.82 -0.92
N ASP A 42 -4.66 -1.62 -0.19
CA ASP A 42 -4.23 -2.51 0.89
C ASP A 42 -5.31 -2.63 1.98
N GLU A 43 -5.95 -1.54 2.39
CA GLU A 43 -7.08 -1.58 3.32
C GLU A 43 -8.31 -2.33 2.77
N ALA A 44 -8.65 -2.11 1.50
CA ALA A 44 -9.80 -2.75 0.87
C ALA A 44 -9.57 -4.25 0.67
N GLU A 45 -8.35 -4.63 0.31
CA GLU A 45 -7.94 -6.01 0.16
C GLU A 45 -7.83 -6.71 1.52
N GLU A 46 -7.32 -6.02 2.56
CA GLU A 46 -7.38 -6.47 3.96
C GLU A 46 -8.81 -6.78 4.41
N ARG A 47 -9.78 -5.95 4.04
CA ARG A 47 -11.19 -6.18 4.37
C ARG A 47 -11.76 -7.38 3.62
N ASN A 48 -11.47 -7.53 2.32
CA ASN A 48 -12.01 -8.63 1.51
C ASN A 48 -11.37 -9.99 1.87
N ILE A 49 -10.05 -10.04 1.95
CA ILE A 49 -9.32 -11.26 2.30
C ILE A 49 -9.51 -11.59 3.79
N GLY A 50 -9.49 -10.58 4.67
CA GLY A 50 -9.80 -10.76 6.09
C GLY A 50 -11.19 -11.34 6.32
N GLN A 51 -12.19 -11.01 5.50
CA GLN A 51 -13.51 -11.64 5.56
C GLN A 51 -13.48 -13.10 5.09
N LYS A 52 -12.77 -13.43 4.00
CA LYS A 52 -12.64 -14.82 3.53
C LYS A 52 -11.89 -15.72 4.51
N LEU A 53 -10.89 -15.17 5.19
CA LEU A 53 -10.06 -15.88 6.16
C LEU A 53 -10.62 -15.85 7.58
N LYS A 54 -11.71 -15.10 7.83
CA LYS A 54 -12.29 -14.89 9.16
C LYS A 54 -12.57 -16.19 9.89
N GLY A 55 -13.22 -17.16 9.24
CA GLY A 55 -13.54 -18.44 9.87
C GLY A 55 -12.30 -19.22 10.32
N MET A 56 -11.22 -19.16 9.52
CA MET A 56 -9.96 -19.79 9.88
C MET A 56 -9.23 -19.03 10.99
N PHE A 57 -9.31 -17.68 11.01
CA PHE A 57 -8.77 -16.88 12.10
C PHE A 57 -9.50 -17.14 13.43
N GLU A 58 -10.83 -17.24 13.40
CA GLU A 58 -11.65 -17.58 14.56
C GLU A 58 -11.30 -18.98 15.09
N GLU A 59 -11.05 -19.94 14.20
CA GLU A 59 -10.60 -21.28 14.59
C GLU A 59 -9.21 -21.26 15.25
N LEU A 60 -8.25 -20.55 14.68
CA LEU A 60 -6.91 -20.38 15.27
C LEU A 60 -6.96 -19.73 16.65
N VAL A 61 -7.81 -18.71 16.82
CA VAL A 61 -8.02 -18.06 18.13
C VAL A 61 -8.71 -19.00 19.10
N ARG A 62 -9.69 -19.80 18.66
CA ARG A 62 -10.36 -20.83 19.48
C ARG A 62 -9.38 -21.89 19.94
N GLU A 63 -8.41 -22.26 19.12
CA GLU A 63 -7.29 -23.14 19.47
C GLU A 63 -6.22 -22.46 20.34
N GLY A 64 -6.35 -21.16 20.61
CA GLY A 64 -5.39 -20.38 21.39
C GLY A 64 -4.06 -20.14 20.69
N LYS A 65 -4.02 -20.24 19.35
CA LYS A 65 -2.79 -20.08 18.56
C LYS A 65 -2.38 -18.61 18.49
N THR A 66 -1.17 -18.32 18.95
CA THR A 66 -0.57 -16.99 18.80
C THR A 66 -0.07 -16.76 17.38
N VAL A 67 0.21 -15.50 17.04
CA VAL A 67 0.83 -15.14 15.76
C VAL A 67 2.18 -15.87 15.59
N SER A 68 2.95 -16.01 16.66
CA SER A 68 4.19 -16.81 16.67
C SER A 68 3.95 -18.30 16.43
N ASP A 69 2.93 -18.91 17.05
CA ASP A 69 2.61 -20.33 16.82
C ASP A 69 2.25 -20.59 15.36
N VAL A 70 1.47 -19.68 14.74
CA VAL A 70 1.12 -19.75 13.32
C VAL A 70 2.38 -19.61 12.46
N LYS A 71 3.28 -18.69 12.80
CA LYS A 71 4.57 -18.53 12.11
C LYS A 71 5.39 -19.83 12.17
N GLU A 72 5.48 -20.46 13.34
CA GLU A 72 6.25 -21.69 13.53
C GLU A 72 5.63 -22.90 12.82
N LEU A 73 4.31 -23.09 12.90
CA LEU A 73 3.60 -24.17 12.21
C LEU A 73 3.90 -24.16 10.70
N TYR A 74 3.89 -22.97 10.11
CA TYR A 74 4.17 -22.82 8.69
C TYR A 74 5.65 -22.96 8.36
N LYS A 75 6.58 -22.50 9.22
CA LYS A 75 8.01 -22.80 9.06
C LYS A 75 8.26 -24.31 9.07
N ALA A 76 7.62 -25.04 9.97
CA ALA A 76 7.70 -26.50 10.02
C ALA A 76 7.14 -27.15 8.73
N ARG A 77 6.01 -26.66 8.21
CA ARG A 77 5.47 -27.11 6.92
C ARG A 77 6.40 -26.81 5.74
N LEU A 78 7.01 -25.63 5.71
CA LEU A 78 7.98 -25.23 4.68
C LEU A 78 9.24 -26.10 4.70
N ALA A 79 9.75 -26.38 5.90
CA ALA A 79 10.88 -27.29 6.09
C ALA A 79 10.54 -28.70 5.60
N SER A 80 9.31 -29.17 5.83
CA SER A 80 8.85 -30.48 5.35
C SER A 80 8.63 -30.53 3.84
N SER A 81 8.38 -29.40 3.17
CA SER A 81 8.13 -29.35 1.72
C SER A 81 9.39 -29.12 0.89
N GLY A 82 10.56 -28.98 1.53
CA GLY A 82 11.82 -28.66 0.84
C GLY A 82 11.87 -27.23 0.28
N TRP A 83 11.00 -26.34 0.76
CA TRP A 83 10.99 -24.94 0.36
C TRP A 83 11.89 -24.10 1.27
N TRP A 84 12.85 -23.40 0.66
CA TRP A 84 13.86 -22.60 1.35
C TRP A 84 13.39 -21.18 1.71
N SER A 85 12.21 -20.77 1.23
CA SER A 85 11.67 -19.42 1.48
C SER A 85 10.17 -19.44 1.69
N SER A 86 9.68 -18.52 2.53
CA SER A 86 8.26 -18.28 2.75
C SER A 86 7.62 -17.69 1.49
N PRO A 87 6.61 -18.36 0.90
CA PRO A 87 5.82 -17.78 -0.19
C PRO A 87 5.21 -16.44 0.22
N SER A 88 5.07 -15.52 -0.74
CA SER A 88 4.49 -14.18 -0.50
C SER A 88 3.10 -14.26 0.16
N GLY A 89 2.28 -15.23 -0.23
CA GLY A 89 0.96 -15.49 0.36
C GLY A 89 1.00 -15.85 1.84
N PHE A 90 2.03 -16.56 2.31
CA PHE A 90 2.15 -16.90 3.73
C PHE A 90 2.50 -15.67 4.58
N LYS A 91 3.42 -14.82 4.10
CA LYS A 91 3.71 -13.54 4.77
C LYS A 91 2.46 -12.67 4.86
N ARG A 92 1.67 -12.63 3.78
CA ARG A 92 0.40 -11.90 3.74
C ARG A 92 -0.62 -12.47 4.71
N PHE A 93 -0.73 -13.79 4.77
CA PHE A 93 -1.59 -14.50 5.71
C PHE A 93 -1.29 -14.14 7.17
N ILE A 94 -0.01 -14.20 7.57
CA ILE A 94 0.40 -13.81 8.92
C ILE A 94 0.02 -12.36 9.21
N ARG A 95 0.31 -11.43 8.30
CA ARG A 95 -0.02 -10.00 8.48
C ARG A 95 -1.51 -9.80 8.70
N PHE A 96 -2.35 -10.49 7.94
CA PHE A 96 -3.80 -10.43 8.12
C PHE A 96 -4.25 -11.05 9.44
N TYR A 97 -3.67 -12.19 9.85
CA TYR A 97 -3.98 -12.79 11.14
C TYR A 97 -3.57 -11.89 12.30
N GLU A 98 -2.38 -11.28 12.23
CA GLU A 98 -1.87 -10.33 13.21
C GLU A 98 -2.77 -9.09 13.30
N ALA A 99 -3.11 -8.47 12.17
CA ALA A 99 -4.03 -7.34 12.11
C ALA A 99 -5.43 -7.69 12.66
N TRP A 100 -5.89 -8.91 12.42
CA TRP A 100 -7.15 -9.41 12.96
C TRP A 100 -7.08 -9.65 14.47
N CYS A 101 -5.99 -10.24 14.97
CA CYS A 101 -5.75 -10.46 16.39
C CYS A 101 -5.64 -9.14 17.16
N ILE A 102 -4.96 -8.12 16.63
CA ILE A 102 -4.89 -6.79 17.25
C ILE A 102 -6.30 -6.24 17.55
N LYS A 103 -7.27 -6.49 16.65
CA LYS A 103 -8.64 -5.99 16.77
C LYS A 103 -9.54 -6.86 17.65
N ASN A 104 -9.37 -8.19 17.62
CA ASN A 104 -10.33 -9.14 18.21
C ASN A 104 -9.77 -9.95 19.40
N ALA A 105 -8.46 -10.20 19.45
CA ALA A 105 -7.81 -11.04 20.45
C ALA A 105 -6.35 -10.57 20.69
N PRO A 106 -6.13 -9.37 21.24
CA PRO A 106 -4.81 -8.76 21.37
C PRO A 106 -3.84 -9.59 22.23
N GLN A 107 -4.35 -10.44 23.13
CA GLN A 107 -3.57 -11.36 23.95
C GLN A 107 -2.80 -12.43 23.15
N LEU A 108 -3.19 -12.67 21.89
CA LEU A 108 -2.57 -13.65 20.98
C LEU A 108 -1.53 -13.02 20.04
N VAL A 109 -1.32 -11.70 20.12
CA VAL A 109 -0.27 -10.98 19.39
C VAL A 109 1.03 -11.11 20.18
N LYS A 110 1.69 -12.26 20.03
CA LYS A 110 2.99 -12.57 20.62
C LYS A 110 3.89 -13.22 19.58
#